data_AF-A0A0S9PFA5-F1
#
_entry.id   AF-A0A0S9PFA5-F1
#
_cell.length_a   1.000
_cell.length_b   1.000
_cell.length_c   1.000
_cell.angle_alpha   90.00
_cell.angle_beta   90.00
_cell.angle_gamma   90.00
#
_symmetry.space_group_name_H-M   'P 1'
#
loop_
_entity.id
_entity.type
_entity.pdbx_description
1 polymer ?
#
loop_
_entity_poly.entity_id
_entity_poly.type
_entity_poly.pdbx_seq_one_letter_code
_entity_poly.pdbx_strand_id
1 'polypeptide(L)'
;MPPRHPAEDARIESVDVEAGTIALQATADTLLPGRYSMWFDRNGGHARIGEIISVADGLVTRSLLEVDYGDIETARTGRISGWYHLHPREFPFPYRDVSIATPLGDAPAWLIPASDPESTRWVIQVHGRAVRRGETLRANRVFHESGYTSLLVSYRNDGDAPRSADGRFRLGETEWEDVDAALSYAVNAGATSVVLMGWSMGGATVLQVATRSSMRHVIDGIVLDSPVIDWHETLRYRSTQLHIPRPVQNAALATLTHDWGNVATGLQTSVDLDRLDFVTRSGDLETRTLLLHSDDDGYVSSSSSRRLAELRPDIVTFVPFSIARHVKLWNYDPERWTESIRAWLARL
;
A
#
# COMPACT_ATOMS: atom_id res chain seq x y z
N MET A 1 -3.28 15.45 -7.82
CA MET A 1 -3.92 14.39 -8.63
C MET A 1 -2.88 13.34 -8.97
N PRO A 2 -3.21 12.05 -8.85
CA PRO A 2 -2.41 11.00 -9.47
C PRO A 2 -2.44 11.11 -11.01
N PRO A 3 -1.41 10.63 -11.73
CA PRO A 3 -1.45 10.59 -13.20
C PRO A 3 -2.59 9.67 -13.68
N ARG A 4 -3.20 10.00 -14.84
CA ARG A 4 -4.32 9.21 -15.41
C ARG A 4 -3.91 7.77 -15.73
N HIS A 5 -2.67 7.56 -16.19
CA HIS A 5 -2.07 6.25 -16.36
C HIS A 5 -0.68 6.25 -15.70
N PRO A 6 -0.35 5.22 -14.91
CA PRO A 6 1.01 5.00 -14.44
C PRO A 6 1.98 4.81 -15.62
N ALA A 7 3.24 5.18 -15.43
CA ALA A 7 4.26 4.97 -16.45
C ALA A 7 4.52 3.48 -16.68
N GLU A 8 4.71 3.10 -17.95
CA GLU A 8 5.07 1.74 -18.38
C GLU A 8 6.56 1.67 -18.65
N ASP A 9 7.32 1.55 -17.57
CA ASP A 9 8.79 1.66 -17.60
C ASP A 9 9.50 0.33 -17.92
N ALA A 10 8.76 -0.77 -18.07
CA ALA A 10 9.31 -2.07 -18.48
C ALA A 10 9.11 -2.28 -19.99
N ARG A 11 10.20 -2.53 -20.72
CA ARG A 11 10.14 -2.93 -22.13
C ARG A 11 9.99 -4.44 -22.27
N ILE A 12 9.08 -4.85 -23.15
CA ILE A 12 8.81 -6.24 -23.49
C ILE A 12 9.49 -6.52 -24.83
N GLU A 13 10.46 -7.44 -24.83
CA GLU A 13 11.19 -7.81 -26.03
C GLU A 13 10.52 -8.97 -26.77
N SER A 14 10.08 -9.98 -26.02
CA SER A 14 9.33 -11.11 -26.57
C SER A 14 8.41 -11.73 -25.54
N VAL A 15 7.36 -12.38 -26.03
CA VAL A 15 6.41 -13.17 -25.26
C VAL A 15 6.20 -14.46 -26.03
N ASP A 16 6.23 -15.59 -25.31
CA ASP A 16 5.86 -16.89 -25.83
C ASP A 16 4.81 -17.48 -24.88
N VAL A 17 3.54 -17.38 -25.26
CA VAL A 17 2.42 -17.83 -24.43
C VAL A 17 2.39 -19.35 -24.33
N GLU A 18 2.78 -20.06 -25.39
CA GLU A 18 2.80 -21.52 -25.41
C GLU A 18 3.92 -22.07 -24.51
N ALA A 19 5.11 -21.47 -24.58
CA ALA A 19 6.21 -21.81 -23.68
C ALA A 19 6.05 -21.23 -22.27
N GLY A 20 5.08 -20.33 -22.05
CA GLY A 20 4.86 -19.66 -20.78
C GLY A 20 6.04 -18.79 -20.37
N THR A 21 6.57 -17.97 -21.29
CA THR A 21 7.73 -17.09 -21.01
C THR A 21 7.54 -15.67 -21.52
N ILE A 22 8.19 -14.72 -20.85
CA ILE A 22 8.26 -13.31 -21.24
C ILE A 22 9.68 -12.80 -21.04
N ALA A 23 10.25 -12.18 -22.08
CA ALA A 23 11.55 -11.52 -22.02
C ALA A 23 11.37 -10.01 -21.89
N LEU A 24 11.99 -9.43 -20.87
CA LEU A 24 11.93 -8.02 -20.54
C LEU A 24 13.34 -7.42 -20.56
N GLN A 25 13.44 -6.12 -20.83
CA GLN A 25 14.69 -5.40 -20.58
C GLN A 25 15.06 -5.50 -19.09
N ALA A 26 16.34 -5.76 -18.78
CA ALA A 26 16.84 -5.83 -17.42
C ALA A 26 16.82 -4.42 -16.77
N THR A 27 16.11 -4.32 -15.66
CA THR A 27 15.97 -3.14 -14.82
C THR A 27 15.93 -3.58 -13.35
N ALA A 28 16.04 -2.64 -12.42
CA ALA A 28 15.93 -2.97 -10.99
C ALA A 28 14.60 -3.65 -10.62
N ASP A 29 13.51 -3.39 -11.35
CA ASP A 29 12.21 -4.02 -11.09
C ASP A 29 12.02 -5.35 -11.83
N THR A 30 12.49 -5.46 -13.08
CA THR A 30 12.37 -6.70 -13.87
C THR A 30 13.33 -7.79 -13.40
N LEU A 31 14.39 -7.43 -12.67
CA LEU A 31 15.34 -8.35 -12.04
C LEU A 31 14.93 -8.81 -10.63
N LEU A 32 13.79 -8.34 -10.09
CA LEU A 32 13.36 -8.76 -8.76
C LEU A 32 12.93 -10.24 -8.74
N PRO A 33 13.46 -11.08 -7.83
CA PRO A 33 12.99 -12.46 -7.66
C PRO A 33 11.53 -12.53 -7.21
N GLY A 34 10.84 -13.64 -7.50
CA GLY A 34 9.46 -13.85 -7.08
C GLY A 34 8.41 -13.55 -8.15
N ARG A 35 7.18 -13.24 -7.72
CA ARG A 35 6.00 -13.15 -8.60
C ARG A 35 5.35 -11.77 -8.59
N TYR A 36 4.97 -11.27 -9.76
CA TYR A 36 4.51 -9.91 -9.94
C TYR A 36 3.37 -9.82 -10.95
N SER A 37 2.64 -8.71 -10.90
CA SER A 37 1.74 -8.30 -11.96
C SER A 37 2.49 -7.55 -13.04
N MET A 38 2.14 -7.82 -14.28
CA MET A 38 2.56 -7.08 -15.46
C MET A 38 1.32 -6.40 -16.05
N TRP A 39 1.23 -5.08 -15.86
CA TRP A 39 0.20 -4.25 -16.47
C TRP A 39 0.70 -3.75 -17.83
N PHE A 40 -0.12 -3.78 -18.86
CA PHE A 40 0.25 -3.33 -20.20
C PHE A 40 -0.93 -2.64 -20.90
N ASP A 41 -0.65 -2.05 -22.06
CA ASP A 41 -1.62 -1.25 -22.84
C ASP A 41 -2.38 -0.21 -21.99
N ARG A 42 -1.65 0.55 -21.16
CA ARG A 42 -2.17 1.61 -20.30
C ARG A 42 -3.25 1.11 -19.31
N ASN A 43 -3.05 -0.08 -18.77
CA ASN A 43 -3.97 -0.89 -17.95
C ASN A 43 -5.11 -1.56 -18.75
N GLY A 44 -5.02 -1.59 -20.08
CA GLY A 44 -5.89 -2.36 -20.97
C GLY A 44 -5.65 -3.87 -20.92
N GLY A 45 -4.49 -4.29 -20.40
CA GLY A 45 -4.16 -5.68 -20.14
C GLY A 45 -3.43 -5.92 -18.82
N HIS A 46 -3.53 -7.16 -18.34
CA HIS A 46 -2.87 -7.64 -17.14
C HIS A 46 -2.46 -9.10 -17.28
N ALA A 47 -1.25 -9.41 -16.80
CA ALA A 47 -0.69 -10.74 -16.75
C ALA A 47 0.08 -10.95 -15.45
N ARG A 48 0.30 -12.21 -15.07
CA ARG A 48 1.11 -12.61 -13.91
C ARG A 48 2.42 -13.20 -14.40
N ILE A 49 3.51 -12.68 -13.86
CA ILE A 49 4.85 -13.16 -14.16
C ILE A 49 5.47 -13.76 -12.90
N GLY A 50 6.20 -14.85 -13.08
CA GLY A 50 6.81 -15.63 -12.02
C GLY A 50 8.32 -15.47 -11.98
N GLU A 51 8.99 -16.57 -11.62
CA GLU A 51 10.43 -16.63 -11.41
C GLU A 51 11.24 -16.24 -12.65
N ILE A 52 12.47 -15.82 -12.40
CA ILE A 52 13.46 -15.56 -13.44
C ILE A 52 14.00 -16.89 -13.94
N ILE A 53 13.89 -17.12 -15.25
CA ILE A 53 14.41 -18.29 -15.95
C ILE A 53 15.87 -18.05 -16.35
N SER A 54 16.17 -16.87 -16.87
CA SER A 54 17.53 -16.51 -17.31
C SER A 54 17.75 -15.01 -17.34
N VAL A 55 19.00 -14.58 -17.18
CA VAL A 55 19.46 -13.22 -17.42
C VAL A 55 20.65 -13.27 -18.37
N ALA A 56 20.52 -12.67 -19.54
CA ALA A 56 21.57 -12.65 -20.57
C ALA A 56 21.40 -11.42 -21.46
N ASP A 57 22.51 -10.85 -21.93
CA ASP A 57 22.54 -9.76 -22.92
C ASP A 57 21.66 -8.54 -22.58
N GLY A 58 21.55 -8.22 -21.28
CA GLY A 58 20.72 -7.10 -20.80
C GLY A 58 19.21 -7.39 -20.78
N LEU A 59 18.81 -8.65 -20.98
CA LEU A 59 17.45 -9.13 -20.90
C LEU A 59 17.25 -10.07 -19.70
N VAL A 60 16.03 -10.09 -19.20
CA VAL A 60 15.55 -11.03 -18.18
C VAL A 60 14.35 -11.78 -18.73
N THR A 61 14.49 -13.10 -18.84
CA THR A 61 13.38 -13.99 -19.19
C THR A 61 12.74 -14.52 -17.93
N ARG A 62 11.43 -14.41 -17.84
CA ARG A 62 10.63 -14.85 -16.70
C ARG A 62 9.54 -15.81 -17.13
N SER A 63 9.05 -16.62 -16.21
CA SER A 63 7.84 -17.39 -16.43
C SER A 63 6.64 -16.45 -16.59
N LEU A 64 5.84 -16.67 -17.64
CA LEU A 64 4.51 -16.10 -17.79
C LEU A 64 3.52 -17.11 -17.19
N LEU A 65 2.93 -16.75 -16.05
CA LEU A 65 2.07 -17.65 -15.28
C LEU A 65 0.64 -17.65 -15.81
N GLU A 66 0.12 -16.46 -16.14
CA GLU A 66 -1.26 -16.27 -16.56
C GLU A 66 -1.39 -14.94 -17.30
N VAL A 67 -2.32 -14.87 -18.26
CA VAL A 67 -2.77 -13.61 -18.85
C VAL A 67 -4.23 -13.43 -18.44
N ASP A 68 -4.47 -12.60 -17.42
CA ASP A 68 -5.81 -12.39 -16.86
C ASP A 68 -6.75 -11.74 -17.91
N TYR A 69 -6.26 -10.75 -18.66
CA TYR A 69 -6.97 -10.15 -19.79
C TYR A 69 -6.03 -9.29 -20.68
N GLY A 70 -6.50 -9.00 -21.89
CA GLY A 70 -5.73 -8.25 -22.90
C GLY A 70 -4.84 -9.15 -23.75
N ASP A 71 -4.21 -8.56 -24.77
CA ASP A 71 -3.31 -9.26 -25.70
C ASP A 71 -1.85 -8.90 -25.38
N ILE A 72 -1.18 -9.78 -24.62
CA ILE A 72 0.21 -9.58 -24.18
C ILE A 72 1.21 -9.73 -25.34
N GLU A 73 0.90 -10.48 -26.40
CA GLU A 73 1.82 -10.73 -27.52
C GLU A 73 2.03 -9.47 -28.38
N THR A 74 1.02 -8.59 -28.39
CA THR A 74 1.11 -7.27 -29.05
C THR A 74 1.74 -6.19 -28.16
N ALA A 75 1.88 -6.44 -26.85
CA ALA A 75 2.45 -5.47 -25.93
C ALA A 75 3.97 -5.25 -26.20
N ARG A 76 4.41 -4.01 -26.04
CA ARG A 76 5.84 -3.61 -26.17
C ARG A 76 6.38 -2.93 -24.91
N THR A 77 5.47 -2.40 -24.11
CA THR A 77 5.76 -1.79 -22.82
C THR A 77 4.76 -2.31 -21.80
N GLY A 78 5.16 -2.24 -20.54
CA GLY A 78 4.27 -2.45 -19.43
C GLY A 78 4.91 -2.01 -18.12
N ARG A 79 4.30 -2.42 -17.02
CA ARG A 79 4.68 -2.03 -15.68
C ARG A 79 4.59 -3.22 -14.75
N ILE A 80 5.71 -3.52 -14.10
CA ILE A 80 5.76 -4.47 -12.99
C ILE A 80 5.17 -3.84 -11.74
N SER A 81 4.26 -4.57 -11.08
CA SER A 81 3.58 -4.14 -9.86
C SER A 81 3.52 -5.27 -8.83
N GLY A 82 3.58 -4.90 -7.56
CA GLY A 82 3.35 -5.84 -6.45
C GLY A 82 1.88 -6.24 -6.31
N TRP A 83 0.94 -5.41 -6.80
CA TRP A 83 -0.50 -5.68 -6.75
C TRP A 83 -0.86 -6.91 -7.60
N TYR A 84 -0.79 -8.10 -6.97
CA TYR A 84 -0.84 -9.41 -7.62
C TYR A 84 -2.27 -9.92 -7.87
N HIS A 85 -3.14 -9.85 -6.88
CA HIS A 85 -4.54 -10.26 -6.98
C HIS A 85 -5.40 -9.08 -7.40
N LEU A 86 -6.35 -9.28 -8.30
CA LEU A 86 -7.22 -8.23 -8.83
C LEU A 86 -8.55 -8.16 -8.11
N HIS A 87 -9.09 -9.31 -7.68
CA HIS A 87 -10.44 -9.38 -7.11
C HIS A 87 -10.55 -10.40 -5.96
N PRO A 88 -11.39 -10.16 -4.94
CA PRO A 88 -11.71 -11.17 -3.89
C PRO A 88 -12.17 -12.54 -4.40
N ARG A 89 -12.64 -12.64 -5.65
CA ARG A 89 -13.14 -13.88 -6.26
C ARG A 89 -12.05 -14.92 -6.50
N GLU A 90 -10.80 -14.49 -6.48
CA GLU A 90 -9.63 -15.39 -6.60
C GLU A 90 -9.40 -16.23 -5.34
N PHE A 91 -10.07 -15.90 -4.24
CA PHE A 91 -9.98 -16.63 -2.99
C PHE A 91 -11.19 -17.53 -2.82
N PRO A 92 -11.05 -18.71 -2.18
CA PRO A 92 -12.16 -19.62 -1.91
C PRO A 92 -12.99 -19.17 -0.69
N PHE A 93 -13.14 -17.86 -0.48
CA PHE A 93 -13.82 -17.26 0.67
C PHE A 93 -15.02 -16.43 0.18
N PRO A 94 -16.13 -16.38 0.94
CA PRO A 94 -17.22 -15.47 0.62
C PRO A 94 -16.73 -14.02 0.72
N TYR A 95 -17.30 -13.14 -0.10
CA TYR A 95 -17.07 -11.70 0.00
C TYR A 95 -18.36 -10.94 -0.32
N ARG A 96 -18.45 -9.70 0.15
CA ARG A 96 -19.56 -8.78 -0.12
C ARG A 96 -19.00 -7.42 -0.56
N ASP A 97 -19.63 -6.82 -1.54
CA ASP A 97 -19.49 -5.39 -1.81
C ASP A 97 -20.32 -4.63 -0.76
N VAL A 98 -19.69 -3.70 -0.05
CA VAL A 98 -20.35 -2.86 0.97
C VAL A 98 -20.07 -1.39 0.72
N SER A 99 -20.93 -0.52 1.22
CA SER A 99 -20.76 0.93 1.13
C SER A 99 -20.42 1.49 2.51
N ILE A 100 -19.36 2.30 2.58
CA ILE A 100 -18.94 3.01 3.78
C ILE A 100 -19.38 4.47 3.65
N ALA A 101 -20.22 4.95 4.56
CA ALA A 101 -20.66 6.34 4.57
C ALA A 101 -19.52 7.26 5.06
N THR A 102 -18.76 7.85 4.14
CA THR A 102 -17.67 8.78 4.45
C THR A 102 -18.16 10.24 4.47
N PRO A 103 -17.38 11.20 4.99
CA PRO A 103 -17.73 12.62 4.92
C PRO A 103 -17.98 13.17 3.51
N LEU A 104 -17.45 12.51 2.47
CA LEU A 104 -17.62 12.91 1.07
C LEU A 104 -18.67 12.08 0.32
N GLY A 105 -19.37 11.19 1.03
CA GLY A 105 -20.37 10.28 0.49
C GLY A 105 -19.98 8.81 0.59
N ASP A 106 -20.79 7.96 -0.02
CA ASP A 106 -20.65 6.52 0.02
C ASP A 106 -19.40 6.04 -0.75
N ALA A 107 -18.50 5.35 -0.06
CA ALA A 107 -17.26 4.80 -0.60
C ALA A 107 -17.31 3.26 -0.65
N PRO A 108 -17.05 2.63 -1.82
CA PRO A 108 -17.15 1.18 -1.97
C PRO A 108 -15.99 0.42 -1.29
N ALA A 109 -16.33 -0.59 -0.49
CA ALA A 109 -15.37 -1.49 0.14
C ALA A 109 -15.70 -2.96 -0.14
N TRP A 110 -14.71 -3.83 0.04
CA TRP A 110 -14.92 -5.27 0.06
C TRP A 110 -14.87 -5.79 1.49
N LEU A 111 -15.89 -6.57 1.86
CA LEU A 111 -15.98 -7.25 3.14
C LEU A 111 -15.81 -8.76 2.92
N ILE A 112 -14.75 -9.33 3.49
CA ILE A 112 -14.48 -10.77 3.49
C ILE A 112 -14.65 -11.25 4.94
N PRO A 113 -15.73 -11.99 5.26
CA PRO A 113 -15.94 -12.50 6.61
C PRO A 113 -14.78 -13.39 7.11
N ALA A 114 -14.59 -13.40 8.42
CA ALA A 114 -13.76 -14.41 9.07
C ALA A 114 -14.27 -15.83 8.78
N SER A 115 -13.42 -16.84 8.98
CA SER A 115 -13.83 -18.24 8.91
C SER A 115 -14.89 -18.59 9.96
N ASP A 116 -14.82 -17.95 11.12
CA ASP A 116 -15.84 -18.01 12.18
C ASP A 116 -16.84 -16.85 12.02
N PRO A 117 -18.12 -17.12 11.72
CA PRO A 117 -19.15 -16.09 11.58
C PRO A 117 -19.37 -15.23 12.83
N GLU A 118 -19.02 -15.72 14.01
CA GLU A 118 -19.18 -15.01 15.29
C GLU A 118 -17.95 -14.18 15.68
N SER A 119 -16.92 -14.15 14.83
CA SER A 119 -15.70 -13.39 15.12
C SER A 119 -15.96 -11.88 15.21
N THR A 120 -15.58 -11.29 16.34
CA THR A 120 -15.57 -9.84 16.55
C THR A 120 -14.22 -9.20 16.21
N ARG A 121 -13.27 -9.97 15.65
CA ARG A 121 -11.94 -9.50 15.24
C ARG A 121 -11.96 -9.03 13.79
N TRP A 122 -11.54 -7.80 13.55
CA TRP A 122 -11.57 -7.17 12.24
C TRP A 122 -10.19 -6.65 11.82
N VAL A 123 -9.91 -6.69 10.52
CA VAL A 123 -8.81 -5.95 9.94
C VAL A 123 -9.35 -4.93 8.95
N ILE A 124 -8.93 -3.68 9.07
CA ILE A 124 -9.20 -2.63 8.09
C ILE A 124 -7.93 -2.42 7.27
N GLN A 125 -8.00 -2.73 5.98
CA GLN A 125 -6.85 -2.72 5.08
C GLN A 125 -6.91 -1.51 4.16
N VAL A 126 -5.87 -0.67 4.22
CA VAL A 126 -5.78 0.63 3.55
C VAL A 126 -4.63 0.62 2.55
N HIS A 127 -4.97 0.75 1.28
CA HIS A 127 -3.99 0.77 0.20
C HIS A 127 -3.19 2.09 0.15
N GLY A 128 -2.14 2.10 -0.65
CA GLY A 128 -1.28 3.26 -0.87
C GLY A 128 -1.87 4.31 -1.82
N ARG A 129 -1.06 5.35 -2.08
CA ARG A 129 -1.40 6.42 -3.01
C ARG A 129 -1.39 5.94 -4.46
N ALA A 130 -2.37 6.39 -5.24
CA ALA A 130 -2.46 6.14 -6.69
C ALA A 130 -2.60 4.65 -7.08
N VAL A 131 -3.12 3.86 -6.16
CA VAL A 131 -3.55 2.46 -6.33
C VAL A 131 -4.96 2.32 -5.73
N ARG A 132 -5.52 1.10 -5.75
CA ARG A 132 -6.87 0.80 -5.26
C ARG A 132 -6.83 -0.33 -4.24
N ARG A 133 -7.98 -0.58 -3.59
CA ARG A 133 -8.20 -1.66 -2.60
C ARG A 133 -7.77 -3.07 -3.02
N GLY A 134 -7.57 -3.33 -4.32
CA GLY A 134 -6.97 -4.59 -4.77
C GLY A 134 -5.53 -4.81 -4.28
N GLU A 135 -4.76 -3.75 -4.00
CA GLU A 135 -3.38 -3.85 -3.51
C GLU A 135 -3.27 -4.66 -2.21
N THR A 136 -4.31 -4.60 -1.38
CA THR A 136 -4.33 -5.18 -0.04
C THR A 136 -4.73 -6.66 -0.04
N LEU A 137 -5.30 -7.18 -1.14
CA LEU A 137 -5.77 -8.56 -1.26
C LEU A 137 -4.73 -9.63 -0.89
N ARG A 138 -3.43 -9.31 -1.01
CA ARG A 138 -2.30 -10.18 -0.60
C ARG A 138 -2.36 -10.58 0.89
N ALA A 139 -2.97 -9.76 1.74
CA ALA A 139 -3.10 -10.04 3.17
C ALA A 139 -4.32 -10.91 3.51
N ASN A 140 -5.30 -11.04 2.62
CA ASN A 140 -6.59 -11.63 2.96
C ASN A 140 -6.50 -13.04 3.51
N ARG A 141 -5.64 -13.87 2.91
CA ARG A 141 -5.46 -15.26 3.35
C ARG A 141 -4.96 -15.32 4.79
N VAL A 142 -3.92 -14.57 5.14
CA VAL A 142 -3.34 -14.63 6.50
C VAL A 142 -4.32 -14.11 7.55
N PHE A 143 -5.10 -13.07 7.25
CA PHE A 143 -6.11 -12.56 8.18
C PHE A 143 -7.32 -13.50 8.30
N HIS A 144 -7.83 -14.03 7.20
CA HIS A 144 -8.93 -14.99 7.22
C HIS A 144 -8.56 -16.24 8.03
N GLU A 145 -7.37 -16.81 7.78
CA GLU A 145 -6.84 -17.96 8.54
C GLU A 145 -6.54 -17.63 10.01
N SER A 146 -6.35 -16.35 10.34
CA SER A 146 -6.16 -15.87 11.72
C SER A 146 -7.48 -15.47 12.41
N GLY A 147 -8.63 -15.74 11.77
CA GLY A 147 -9.96 -15.48 12.34
C GLY A 147 -10.44 -14.03 12.24
N TYR A 148 -9.89 -13.23 11.32
CA TYR A 148 -10.27 -11.84 11.14
C TYR A 148 -11.25 -11.63 9.98
N THR A 149 -12.28 -10.83 10.22
CA THR A 149 -13.10 -10.26 9.14
C THR A 149 -12.30 -9.13 8.48
N SER A 150 -12.09 -9.20 7.17
CA SER A 150 -11.32 -8.21 6.43
C SER A 150 -12.21 -7.19 5.73
N LEU A 151 -11.99 -5.91 6.01
CA LEU A 151 -12.60 -4.78 5.32
C LEU A 151 -11.54 -4.04 4.51
N LEU A 152 -11.63 -4.14 3.18
CA LEU A 152 -10.69 -3.52 2.24
C LEU A 152 -11.34 -2.26 1.68
N VAL A 153 -10.83 -1.09 2.09
CA VAL A 153 -11.53 0.19 1.90
C VAL A 153 -11.00 0.94 0.67
N SER A 154 -11.91 1.60 -0.04
CA SER A 154 -11.57 2.79 -0.86
C SER A 154 -11.59 4.04 0.01
N TYR A 155 -10.84 5.07 -0.37
CA TYR A 155 -10.89 6.39 0.29
C TYR A 155 -10.70 7.51 -0.72
N ARG A 156 -11.03 8.75 -0.31
CA ARG A 156 -11.08 9.92 -1.20
C ARG A 156 -9.91 10.00 -2.18
N ASN A 157 -10.24 10.29 -3.43
CA ASN A 157 -9.31 10.52 -4.53
C ASN A 157 -8.55 9.30 -5.08
N ASP A 158 -8.84 8.09 -4.61
CA ASP A 158 -8.27 6.83 -5.14
C ASP A 158 -8.79 6.42 -6.52
N GLY A 159 -9.93 6.99 -6.94
CA GLY A 159 -10.59 6.73 -8.21
C GLY A 159 -11.87 5.92 -8.10
N ASP A 160 -12.13 5.28 -6.97
CA ASP A 160 -13.32 4.48 -6.69
C ASP A 160 -14.25 5.18 -5.68
N ALA A 161 -13.68 5.83 -4.66
CA ALA A 161 -14.43 6.62 -3.69
C ALA A 161 -14.79 8.03 -4.22
N PRO A 162 -15.78 8.71 -3.61
CA PRO A 162 -16.05 10.11 -3.87
C PRO A 162 -14.80 10.99 -3.78
N ARG A 163 -14.71 11.99 -4.64
CA ARG A 163 -13.56 12.89 -4.71
C ARG A 163 -13.77 14.10 -3.82
N SER A 164 -12.69 14.58 -3.20
CA SER A 164 -12.68 15.93 -2.64
C SER A 164 -12.86 16.97 -3.77
N ALA A 165 -13.30 18.17 -3.41
CA ALA A 165 -13.51 19.24 -4.39
C ALA A 165 -12.25 19.59 -5.20
N ASP A 166 -11.05 19.45 -4.60
CA ASP A 166 -9.77 19.65 -5.28
C ASP A 166 -9.22 18.40 -5.99
N GLY A 167 -9.79 17.21 -5.75
CA GLY A 167 -9.33 15.94 -6.31
C GLY A 167 -7.90 15.56 -5.92
N ARG A 168 -7.39 16.04 -4.78
CA ARG A 168 -5.97 15.91 -4.38
C ARG A 168 -5.82 15.18 -3.06
N PHE A 169 -4.86 14.26 -3.02
CA PHE A 169 -4.42 13.62 -1.78
C PHE A 169 -3.74 14.62 -0.86
N ARG A 170 -3.97 14.47 0.45
CA ARG A 170 -3.31 15.24 1.50
C ARG A 170 -2.47 14.38 2.43
N LEU A 171 -1.92 13.31 1.86
CA LEU A 171 -0.85 12.52 2.45
C LEU A 171 -1.24 11.82 3.77
N GLY A 172 -2.54 11.63 4.01
CA GLY A 172 -3.09 11.06 5.24
C GLY A 172 -3.82 12.07 6.13
N GLU A 173 -3.60 13.39 5.93
CA GLU A 173 -4.15 14.42 6.82
C GLU A 173 -5.67 14.54 6.74
N THR A 174 -6.28 14.19 5.60
CA THR A 174 -7.73 14.20 5.44
C THR A 174 -8.28 12.82 5.09
N GLU A 175 -7.47 11.96 4.47
CA GLU A 175 -7.87 10.58 4.14
C GLU A 175 -8.19 9.74 5.39
N TRP A 176 -7.64 10.08 6.56
CA TRP A 176 -7.90 9.33 7.80
C TRP A 176 -9.38 9.36 8.21
N GLU A 177 -10.13 10.41 7.88
CA GLU A 177 -11.55 10.51 8.20
C GLU A 177 -12.39 9.44 7.47
N ASP A 178 -12.00 9.08 6.24
CA ASP A 178 -12.68 8.02 5.49
C ASP A 178 -12.39 6.65 6.09
N VAL A 179 -11.16 6.45 6.57
CA VAL A 179 -10.77 5.21 7.26
C VAL A 179 -11.41 5.14 8.65
N ASP A 180 -11.59 6.27 9.34
CA ASP A 180 -12.33 6.35 10.61
C ASP A 180 -13.82 6.03 10.42
N ALA A 181 -14.42 6.42 9.29
CA ALA A 181 -15.76 5.97 8.91
C ALA A 181 -15.83 4.44 8.69
N ALA A 182 -14.79 3.83 8.13
CA ALA A 182 -14.69 2.38 8.02
C ALA A 182 -14.50 1.69 9.39
N LEU A 183 -13.79 2.32 10.32
CA LEU A 183 -13.70 1.87 11.71
C LEU A 183 -15.07 1.92 12.39
N SER A 184 -15.82 3.00 12.19
CA SER A 184 -17.20 3.13 12.68
C SER A 184 -18.09 2.03 12.10
N TYR A 185 -17.97 1.73 10.81
CA TYR A 185 -18.69 0.65 10.15
C TYR A 185 -18.40 -0.70 10.81
N ALA A 186 -17.12 -1.02 11.03
CA ALA A 186 -16.70 -2.28 11.66
C ALA A 186 -17.27 -2.41 13.09
N VAL A 187 -17.16 -1.36 13.91
CA VAL A 187 -17.70 -1.33 15.28
C VAL A 187 -19.22 -1.53 15.28
N ASN A 188 -19.95 -0.83 14.40
CA ASN A 188 -21.40 -1.00 14.26
C ASN A 188 -21.79 -2.40 13.77
N ALA A 189 -20.89 -3.09 13.07
CA ALA A 189 -21.04 -4.47 12.64
C ALA A 189 -20.57 -5.50 13.71
N GLY A 190 -20.25 -5.06 14.92
CA GLY A 190 -19.90 -5.92 16.06
C GLY A 190 -18.39 -6.10 16.30
N ALA A 191 -17.54 -5.33 15.62
CA ALA A 191 -16.10 -5.38 15.90
C ALA A 191 -15.80 -4.89 17.33
N THR A 192 -15.14 -5.71 18.11
CA THR A 192 -14.62 -5.34 19.45
C THR A 192 -13.10 -5.30 19.48
N SER A 193 -12.45 -5.77 18.42
CA SER A 193 -11.00 -5.84 18.26
C SER A 193 -10.65 -5.55 16.81
N VAL A 194 -9.88 -4.49 16.55
CA VAL A 194 -9.54 -4.05 15.20
C VAL A 194 -8.04 -3.95 15.02
N VAL A 195 -7.54 -4.58 13.96
CA VAL A 195 -6.20 -4.33 13.42
C VAL A 195 -6.31 -3.37 12.24
N LEU A 196 -5.51 -2.31 12.22
CA LEU A 196 -5.36 -1.48 11.03
C LEU A 196 -4.15 -1.97 10.23
N MET A 197 -4.30 -2.16 8.92
CA MET A 197 -3.18 -2.50 8.05
C MET A 197 -3.04 -1.48 6.92
N GLY A 198 -1.86 -0.90 6.77
CA GLY A 198 -1.60 0.15 5.78
C GLY A 198 -0.37 -0.11 4.91
N TRP A 199 -0.49 0.16 3.61
CA TRP A 199 0.61 0.13 2.65
C TRP A 199 1.03 1.54 2.25
N SER A 200 2.33 1.83 2.23
CA SER A 200 2.84 3.14 1.74
C SER A 200 2.11 4.32 2.43
N MET A 201 1.45 5.20 1.68
CA MET A 201 0.60 6.28 2.24
C MET A 201 -0.55 5.76 3.11
N GLY A 202 -1.12 4.59 2.82
CA GLY A 202 -2.11 3.95 3.69
C GLY A 202 -1.57 3.69 5.09
N GLY A 203 -0.25 3.45 5.22
CA GLY A 203 0.46 3.38 6.51
C GLY A 203 0.39 4.69 7.29
N ALA A 204 0.68 5.83 6.65
CA ALA A 204 0.50 7.15 7.27
C ALA A 204 -0.97 7.40 7.67
N THR A 205 -1.92 7.01 6.82
CA THR A 205 -3.35 7.17 7.09
C THR A 205 -3.80 6.37 8.32
N VAL A 206 -3.41 5.09 8.45
CA VAL A 206 -3.80 4.29 9.62
C VAL A 206 -3.16 4.77 10.92
N LEU A 207 -1.94 5.31 10.86
CA LEU A 207 -1.30 5.93 12.03
C LEU A 207 -2.05 7.20 12.48
N GLN A 208 -2.60 7.98 11.54
CA GLN A 208 -3.48 9.11 11.88
C GLN A 208 -4.78 8.62 12.55
N VAL A 209 -5.42 7.56 12.04
CA VAL A 209 -6.61 6.98 12.68
C VAL A 209 -6.29 6.53 14.10
N ALA A 210 -5.18 5.79 14.29
CA ALA A 210 -4.78 5.27 15.59
C ALA A 210 -4.56 6.36 16.65
N THR A 211 -4.12 7.55 16.25
CA THR A 211 -3.83 8.66 17.18
C THR A 211 -4.94 9.71 17.29
N ARG A 212 -5.90 9.74 16.36
CA ARG A 212 -6.94 10.80 16.29
C ARG A 212 -8.35 10.28 16.51
N SER A 213 -8.63 9.02 16.20
CA SER A 213 -9.96 8.46 16.32
C SER A 213 -10.45 8.50 17.77
N SER A 214 -11.72 8.87 17.96
CA SER A 214 -12.42 8.69 19.23
C SER A 214 -12.61 7.20 19.58
N MET A 215 -12.56 6.32 18.57
CA MET A 215 -12.67 4.87 18.71
C MET A 215 -11.32 4.16 18.81
N ARG A 216 -10.22 4.89 19.05
CA ARG A 216 -8.87 4.27 19.16
C ARG A 216 -8.77 3.13 20.18
N HIS A 217 -9.68 3.08 21.15
CA HIS A 217 -9.76 2.03 22.17
C HIS A 217 -10.14 0.64 21.63
N VAL A 218 -10.70 0.54 20.42
CA VAL A 218 -10.94 -0.77 19.76
C VAL A 218 -9.77 -1.22 18.88
N ILE A 219 -8.73 -0.39 18.74
CA ILE A 219 -7.58 -0.67 17.87
C ILE A 219 -6.51 -1.40 18.67
N ASP A 220 -6.42 -2.71 18.50
CA ASP A 220 -5.49 -3.56 19.25
C ASP A 220 -4.12 -3.68 18.57
N GLY A 221 -4.06 -3.40 17.27
CA GLY A 221 -2.85 -3.60 16.49
C GLY A 221 -2.76 -2.78 15.21
N ILE A 222 -1.53 -2.50 14.78
CA ILE A 222 -1.24 -1.87 13.49
C ILE A 222 -0.23 -2.74 12.72
N VAL A 223 -0.48 -3.00 11.44
CA VAL A 223 0.46 -3.65 10.53
C VAL A 223 0.82 -2.68 9.42
N LEU A 224 2.10 -2.45 9.20
CA LEU A 224 2.59 -1.49 8.21
C LEU A 224 3.51 -2.19 7.20
N ASP A 225 3.19 -2.07 5.92
CA ASP A 225 4.02 -2.57 4.82
C ASP A 225 4.56 -1.40 4.00
N SER A 226 5.89 -1.27 3.98
CA SER A 226 6.61 -0.21 3.28
C SER A 226 6.00 1.19 3.56
N PRO A 227 5.69 1.52 4.84
CA PRO A 227 4.87 2.70 5.17
C PRO A 227 5.62 4.01 4.96
N VAL A 228 4.88 5.08 4.72
CA VAL A 228 5.39 6.44 4.96
C VAL A 228 5.24 6.76 6.44
N ILE A 229 6.37 6.81 7.16
CA ILE A 229 6.42 7.18 8.59
C ILE A 229 6.75 8.67 8.77
N ASP A 230 7.57 9.22 7.88
CA ASP A 230 7.92 10.64 7.82
C ASP A 230 7.84 11.14 6.36
N TRP A 231 6.94 12.08 6.11
CA TRP A 231 6.79 12.70 4.79
C TRP A 231 7.91 13.68 4.46
N HIS A 232 8.54 14.31 5.46
CA HIS A 232 9.71 15.16 5.22
C HIS A 232 10.86 14.34 4.63
N GLU A 233 11.23 13.24 5.29
CA GLU A 233 12.25 12.33 4.77
C GLU A 233 11.85 11.73 3.43
N THR A 234 10.61 11.28 3.26
CA THR A 234 10.12 10.70 2.00
C THR A 234 10.22 11.68 0.83
N LEU A 235 9.80 12.94 1.03
CA LEU A 235 9.86 13.97 -0.01
C LEU A 235 11.30 14.35 -0.34
N ARG A 236 12.18 14.49 0.66
CA ARG A 236 13.62 14.76 0.45
C ARG A 236 14.31 13.60 -0.29
N TYR A 237 14.02 12.36 0.06
CA TYR A 237 14.56 11.18 -0.59
C TYR A 237 14.17 11.13 -2.06
N ARG A 238 12.88 11.29 -2.36
CA ARG A 238 12.34 11.42 -3.72
C ARG A 238 13.00 12.53 -4.52
N SER A 239 13.14 13.72 -3.93
CA SER A 239 13.77 14.84 -4.62
C SER A 239 15.26 14.60 -4.90
N THR A 240 15.96 13.89 -4.01
CA THR A 240 17.37 13.54 -4.21
C THR A 240 17.54 12.51 -5.33
N GLN A 241 16.67 11.50 -5.40
CA GLN A 241 16.64 10.52 -6.50
C GLN A 241 16.35 11.18 -7.87
N LEU A 242 15.51 12.21 -7.89
CA LEU A 242 15.22 13.01 -9.09
C LEU A 242 16.28 14.10 -9.36
N HIS A 243 17.39 14.12 -8.61
CA HIS A 243 18.47 15.10 -8.73
C HIS A 243 18.00 16.58 -8.63
N ILE A 244 16.93 16.82 -7.87
CA ILE A 244 16.37 18.17 -7.65
C ILE A 244 17.27 18.93 -6.65
N PRO A 245 17.72 20.16 -6.94
CA PRO A 245 18.55 20.94 -6.01
C PRO A 245 17.83 21.29 -4.69
N ARG A 246 18.52 21.20 -3.55
CA ARG A 246 17.97 21.43 -2.19
C ARG A 246 17.11 22.71 -2.02
N PRO A 247 17.48 23.89 -2.57
CA PRO A 247 16.64 25.07 -2.46
C PRO A 247 15.25 24.89 -3.11
N VAL A 248 15.17 24.15 -4.22
CA VAL A 248 13.92 23.83 -4.92
C VAL A 248 13.10 22.83 -4.12
N GLN A 249 13.75 21.86 -3.46
CA GLN A 249 13.08 20.92 -2.56
C GLN A 249 12.41 21.66 -1.40
N ASN A 250 13.14 22.58 -0.75
CA ASN A 250 12.63 23.38 0.36
C ASN A 250 11.46 24.27 -0.07
N ALA A 251 11.53 24.87 -1.27
CA ALA A 251 10.44 25.66 -1.82
C ALA A 251 9.19 24.80 -2.11
N ALA A 252 9.36 23.60 -2.70
CA ALA A 252 8.26 22.67 -2.98
C ALA A 252 7.59 22.15 -1.69
N LEU A 253 8.38 21.85 -0.65
CA LEU A 253 7.89 21.51 0.68
C LEU A 253 7.13 22.68 1.31
N ALA A 254 7.67 23.89 1.26
CA ALA A 254 7.02 25.09 1.80
C ALA A 254 5.66 25.36 1.14
N THR A 255 5.52 25.10 -0.18
CA THR A 255 4.23 25.22 -0.86
C THR A 255 3.19 24.17 -0.45
N LEU A 256 3.62 23.01 0.06
CA LEU A 256 2.71 21.97 0.58
C LEU A 256 2.29 22.24 2.04
N THR A 257 3.17 22.84 2.85
CA THR A 257 2.98 23.02 4.29
C THR A 257 2.38 24.35 4.71
N HIS A 258 2.38 25.37 3.84
CA HIS A 258 1.87 26.69 4.20
C HIS A 258 0.60 27.06 3.42
N ASP A 259 -0.31 27.76 4.09
CA ASP A 259 -1.60 28.14 3.50
C ASP A 259 -1.48 29.04 2.27
N TRP A 260 -0.44 29.86 2.17
CA TRP A 260 -0.17 30.66 0.96
C TRP A 260 0.17 29.77 -0.25
N GLY A 261 0.71 28.57 -0.01
CA GLY A 261 1.07 27.59 -1.02
C GLY A 261 -0.14 26.89 -1.65
N ASN A 262 -1.32 26.97 -1.03
CA ASN A 262 -2.58 26.39 -1.52
C ASN A 262 -2.95 26.86 -2.93
N VAL A 263 -2.65 28.12 -3.27
CA VAL A 263 -2.89 28.68 -4.62
C VAL A 263 -1.99 28.02 -5.67
N ALA A 264 -0.73 27.74 -5.31
CA ALA A 264 0.24 27.12 -6.21
C ALA A 264 0.06 25.59 -6.32
N THR A 265 -0.30 24.93 -5.23
CA THR A 265 -0.50 23.48 -5.16
C THR A 265 -1.91 23.06 -5.55
N GLY A 266 -2.86 23.99 -5.57
CA GLY A 266 -4.28 23.75 -5.78
C GLY A 266 -4.96 22.97 -4.66
N LEU A 267 -4.35 22.91 -3.47
CA LEU A 267 -4.93 22.33 -2.26
C LEU A 267 -5.91 23.33 -1.63
N GLN A 268 -7.04 22.90 -1.07
CA GLN A 268 -7.91 23.83 -0.31
C GLN A 268 -7.37 24.16 1.10
N THR A 269 -6.46 23.36 1.65
CA THR A 269 -5.78 23.60 2.94
C THR A 269 -4.41 22.95 2.89
N SER A 270 -3.47 23.51 3.64
CA SER A 270 -2.10 23.02 3.75
C SER A 270 -2.04 21.63 4.39
N VAL A 271 -0.93 20.93 4.15
CA VAL A 271 -0.63 19.65 4.82
C VAL A 271 0.29 19.92 6.00
N ASP A 272 -0.15 19.55 7.20
CA ASP A 272 0.69 19.59 8.40
C ASP A 272 1.63 18.37 8.42
N LEU A 273 2.81 18.53 7.83
CA LEU A 273 3.79 17.44 7.74
C LEU A 273 4.38 17.04 9.10
N ASP A 274 4.43 17.95 10.08
CA ASP A 274 4.91 17.65 11.44
C ASP A 274 3.96 16.68 12.14
N ARG A 275 2.64 16.82 11.91
CA ARG A 275 1.65 15.84 12.36
C ARG A 275 1.78 14.49 11.67
N LEU A 276 2.37 14.42 10.48
CA LEU A 276 2.56 13.16 9.78
C LEU A 276 3.93 12.52 10.06
N ASP A 277 4.79 13.16 10.88
CA ASP A 277 6.07 12.63 11.32
C ASP A 277 5.92 11.82 12.62
N PHE A 278 5.75 10.51 12.46
CA PHE A 278 5.65 9.59 13.59
C PHE A 278 7.00 9.23 14.23
N VAL A 279 8.13 9.63 13.65
CA VAL A 279 9.43 9.51 14.34
C VAL A 279 9.48 10.56 15.46
N THR A 280 9.16 11.81 15.13
CA THR A 280 9.10 12.90 16.11
C THR A 280 7.96 12.68 17.10
N ARG A 281 6.80 12.23 16.62
CA ARG A 281 5.60 11.95 17.44
C ARG A 281 5.53 10.52 17.98
N SER A 282 6.65 9.82 18.08
CA SER A 282 6.67 8.40 18.48
C SER A 282 6.06 8.14 19.87
N GLY A 283 6.03 9.14 20.76
CA GLY A 283 5.36 9.07 22.06
C GLY A 283 3.83 9.04 22.00
N ASP A 284 3.22 9.49 20.90
CA ASP A 284 1.76 9.50 20.73
C ASP A 284 1.21 8.12 20.34
N LEU A 285 2.09 7.19 19.95
CA LEU A 285 1.70 5.85 19.51
C LEU A 285 1.62 4.90 20.70
N GLU A 286 0.45 4.37 21.02
CA GLU A 286 0.30 3.42 22.14
C GLU A 286 0.05 1.98 21.64
N THR A 287 -0.36 1.84 20.39
CA THR A 287 -0.78 0.57 19.80
C THR A 287 0.40 -0.29 19.36
N ARG A 288 0.35 -1.59 19.67
CA ARG A 288 1.31 -2.58 19.17
C ARG A 288 1.37 -2.51 17.65
N THR A 289 2.58 -2.44 17.11
CA THR A 289 2.79 -2.22 15.67
C THR A 289 3.76 -3.25 15.11
N LEU A 290 3.36 -3.95 14.05
CA LEU A 290 4.26 -4.71 13.18
C LEU A 290 4.66 -3.84 11.99
N LEU A 291 5.95 -3.63 11.79
CA LEU A 291 6.47 -2.81 10.71
C LEU A 291 7.38 -3.64 9.81
N LEU A 292 6.96 -3.87 8.57
CA LEU A 292 7.73 -4.57 7.54
C LEU A 292 8.22 -3.56 6.49
N HIS A 293 9.52 -3.54 6.19
CA HIS A 293 10.09 -2.60 5.22
C HIS A 293 11.36 -3.16 4.57
N SER A 294 11.50 -2.98 3.26
CA SER A 294 12.74 -3.27 2.52
C SER A 294 13.76 -2.13 2.65
N ASP A 295 15.03 -2.43 2.91
CA ASP A 295 16.10 -1.42 2.87
C ASP A 295 16.37 -0.91 1.45
N ASP A 296 16.12 -1.73 0.43
CA ASP A 296 16.22 -1.36 -0.99
C ASP A 296 14.96 -0.64 -1.53
N ASP A 297 14.13 -0.09 -0.65
CA ASP A 297 12.96 0.68 -1.05
C ASP A 297 13.39 1.97 -1.79
N GLY A 298 13.12 1.98 -3.09
CA GLY A 298 13.42 3.10 -3.98
C GLY A 298 12.42 4.25 -3.91
N TYR A 299 11.36 4.15 -3.10
CA TYR A 299 10.30 5.14 -2.96
C TYR A 299 10.34 5.85 -1.62
N VAL A 300 10.40 5.08 -0.53
CA VAL A 300 10.40 5.54 0.85
C VAL A 300 11.64 4.94 1.52
N SER A 301 12.39 5.74 2.26
CA SER A 301 13.55 5.21 2.98
C SER A 301 13.09 4.38 4.19
N SER A 302 13.71 3.21 4.40
CA SER A 302 13.45 2.37 5.59
C SER A 302 14.01 2.98 6.87
N SER A 303 14.87 4.00 6.79
CA SER A 303 15.48 4.71 7.93
C SER A 303 14.44 5.22 8.94
N SER A 304 13.36 5.87 8.51
CA SER A 304 12.32 6.36 9.42
C SER A 304 11.61 5.19 10.14
N SER A 305 11.42 4.08 9.44
CA SER A 305 10.82 2.86 10.00
C SER A 305 11.72 2.21 11.05
N ARG A 306 13.01 2.08 10.75
CA ARG A 306 14.03 1.61 11.71
C ARG A 306 14.08 2.53 12.93
N ARG A 307 14.08 3.84 12.69
CA ARG A 307 14.16 4.84 13.76
C ARG A 307 12.95 4.78 14.68
N LEU A 308 11.74 4.64 14.15
CA LEU A 308 10.54 4.45 14.96
C LEU A 308 10.65 3.19 15.83
N ALA A 309 11.14 2.08 15.27
CA ALA A 309 11.33 0.85 16.02
C ALA A 309 12.41 0.96 17.13
N GLU A 310 13.48 1.72 16.88
CA GLU A 310 14.50 2.03 17.90
C GLU A 310 13.96 2.92 19.03
N LEU A 311 13.07 3.86 18.70
CA LEU A 311 12.48 4.78 19.68
C LEU A 311 11.41 4.09 20.52
N ARG A 312 10.68 3.13 19.95
CA ARG A 312 9.55 2.42 20.58
C ARG A 312 9.66 0.90 20.52
N PRO A 313 10.77 0.30 21.02
CA PRO A 313 10.95 -1.15 21.02
C PRO A 313 9.95 -1.88 21.93
N ASP A 314 9.27 -1.15 22.81
CA ASP A 314 8.21 -1.64 23.70
C ASP A 314 6.93 -2.04 22.94
N ILE A 315 6.65 -1.41 21.80
CA ILE A 315 5.42 -1.64 21.02
C ILE A 315 5.66 -1.94 19.54
N VAL A 316 6.81 -1.59 18.97
CA VAL A 316 7.11 -1.78 17.55
C VAL A 316 7.98 -3.02 17.35
N THR A 317 7.44 -4.00 16.62
CA THR A 317 8.21 -5.12 16.07
C THR A 317 8.60 -4.80 14.62
N PHE A 318 9.89 -4.63 14.35
CA PHE A 318 10.39 -4.36 13.01
C PHE A 318 10.90 -5.62 12.31
N VAL A 319 10.42 -5.86 11.08
CA VAL A 319 10.82 -6.98 10.22
C VAL A 319 11.51 -6.41 8.96
N PRO A 320 12.85 -6.44 8.91
CA PRO A 320 13.59 -5.91 7.76
C PRO A 320 13.53 -6.87 6.58
N PHE A 321 13.27 -6.34 5.40
CA PHE A 321 13.53 -7.01 4.12
C PHE A 321 14.73 -6.35 3.44
N SER A 322 15.33 -7.07 2.51
CA SER A 322 16.28 -6.56 1.54
C SER A 322 15.79 -6.95 0.16
N ILE A 323 16.20 -6.22 -0.87
CA ILE A 323 15.95 -6.46 -2.29
C ILE A 323 14.49 -6.25 -2.70
N ALA A 324 13.50 -6.51 -1.85
CA ALA A 324 12.08 -6.53 -2.22
C ALA A 324 11.55 -5.22 -2.83
N ARG A 325 12.16 -4.05 -2.53
CA ARG A 325 11.72 -2.70 -2.96
C ARG A 325 10.33 -2.35 -2.40
N HIS A 326 9.79 -1.21 -2.83
CA HIS A 326 8.54 -0.64 -2.30
C HIS A 326 7.32 -1.52 -2.57
N VAL A 327 6.57 -1.88 -1.51
CA VAL A 327 5.24 -2.54 -1.55
C VAL A 327 5.25 -3.87 -2.33
N LYS A 328 6.38 -4.56 -2.28
CA LYS A 328 6.66 -5.81 -3.00
C LYS A 328 7.19 -6.91 -2.06
N LEU A 329 7.08 -6.72 -0.75
CA LEU A 329 7.59 -7.65 0.27
C LEU A 329 7.00 -9.06 0.11
N TRP A 330 5.67 -9.16 0.01
CA TRP A 330 4.98 -10.43 -0.24
C TRP A 330 5.32 -11.05 -1.59
N ASN A 331 5.58 -10.23 -2.61
CA ASN A 331 5.90 -10.71 -3.95
C ASN A 331 7.28 -11.38 -4.00
N TYR A 332 8.22 -10.81 -3.24
CA TYR A 332 9.60 -11.28 -3.13
C TYR A 332 9.70 -12.51 -2.23
N ASP A 333 9.10 -12.47 -1.04
CA ASP A 333 9.16 -13.56 -0.06
C ASP A 333 7.81 -13.70 0.66
N PRO A 334 6.84 -14.40 0.03
CA PRO A 334 5.48 -14.53 0.55
C PRO A 334 5.45 -15.31 1.86
N GLU A 335 6.33 -16.30 2.04
CA GLU A 335 6.37 -17.14 3.23
C GLU A 335 6.78 -16.34 4.45
N ARG A 336 7.91 -15.61 4.36
CA ARG A 336 8.38 -14.78 5.46
C ARG A 336 7.41 -13.65 5.78
N TRP A 337 6.83 -13.01 4.77
CA TRP A 337 5.87 -11.94 4.96
C TRP A 337 4.61 -12.45 5.67
N THR A 338 4.05 -13.57 5.22
CA THR A 338 2.85 -14.18 5.83
C THR A 338 3.12 -14.68 7.24
N GLU A 339 4.25 -15.35 7.47
CA GLU A 339 4.57 -15.87 8.79
C GLU A 339 4.86 -14.75 9.80
N SER A 340 5.50 -13.66 9.37
CA SER A 340 5.73 -12.50 10.23
C SER A 340 4.43 -11.89 10.74
N ILE A 341 3.42 -11.78 9.86
CA ILE A 341 2.08 -11.29 10.23
C ILE A 341 1.37 -12.30 11.12
N ARG A 342 1.34 -13.59 10.74
CA ARG A 342 0.68 -14.65 11.53
C ARG A 342 1.23 -14.75 12.94
N ALA A 343 2.55 -14.82 13.09
CA ALA A 343 3.23 -14.94 14.38
C ALA A 343 3.07 -13.69 15.25
N TRP A 344 2.87 -12.52 14.64
CA TRP A 344 2.54 -11.30 15.37
C TRP A 344 1.08 -11.26 15.80
N LEU A 345 0.13 -11.61 14.93
CA LEU A 345 -1.31 -11.69 15.26
C LEU A 345 -1.61 -12.71 16.37
N ALA A 346 -0.85 -13.80 16.44
CA ALA A 346 -0.97 -14.81 17.51
C ALA A 346 -0.54 -14.31 18.90
N ARG A 347 0.18 -13.18 18.95
CA ARG A 347 0.66 -12.55 20.20
C ARG A 347 -0.11 -11.26 20.55
N LEU A 348 -1.03 -10.85 19.67
CA LEU A 348 -1.95 -9.74 19.89
C LEU A 348 -3.05 -10.21 20.84
#